data_AF-A0A239AR46-F1
#
_entry.id   AF-A0A239AR46-F1
#
_cell.length_a   1.000
_cell.length_b   1.000
_cell.length_c   1.000
_cell.angle_alpha   90.00
_cell.angle_beta   90.00
_cell.angle_gamma   90.00
#
_symmetry.space_group_name_H-M   'P 1'
#
loop_
_entity.id
_entity.type
_entity.pdbx_description
1 polymer ?
#
loop_
_entity_poly.entity_id
_entity_poly.type
_entity_poly.pdbx_seq_one_letter_code
_entity_poly.pdbx_strand_id
1 'polypeptide(L)'
;MKFIFYKRMIVKLISDYGHREKIISRNAEFVDVIELIDQLDWNFFYQIEVQKDKDNWIEIGGSLFEDGFAVILSKDGNSSVLEKSPENLKQIKAIIRLYFEGELSEIKDRLQIKHNPDIERKSFLRDSKLGAYFSLGFLLILGAIFILILGHFGNLNGILMKFSKTDYARAEVINEQLILRKGTHYVKIVEIKYLVNEETYSGKINVGINRTGIEVGDHLKIEYRVSNPEVYQYIGKYVKQVKSYPRNSIEAKRLKDSLNQNHPT
;
A
#
# COMPACT_ATOMS: atom_id res chain seq x y z
N MET A 1 -12.65 -44.72 11.06
CA MET A 1 -11.58 -43.89 10.45
C MET A 1 -11.97 -42.43 10.62
N LYS A 2 -11.35 -41.69 11.56
CA LYS A 2 -11.62 -40.24 11.70
C LYS A 2 -10.87 -39.54 10.57
N PHE A 3 -11.60 -39.00 9.60
CA PHE A 3 -11.03 -38.09 8.62
C PHE A 3 -10.62 -36.81 9.35
N ILE A 4 -9.32 -36.64 9.55
CA ILE A 4 -8.76 -35.35 10.00
C ILE A 4 -8.82 -34.45 8.78
N PHE A 5 -9.89 -33.68 8.66
CA PHE A 5 -9.91 -32.56 7.74
C PHE A 5 -8.84 -31.58 8.23
N TYR A 6 -7.73 -31.47 7.50
CA TYR A 6 -6.73 -30.43 7.77
C TYR A 6 -7.44 -29.08 7.62
N LYS A 7 -7.71 -28.44 8.76
CA LYS A 7 -8.29 -27.11 8.83
C LYS A 7 -7.27 -26.17 8.17
N ARG A 8 -7.69 -25.47 7.10
CA ARG A 8 -6.83 -24.53 6.36
C ARG A 8 -6.11 -23.62 7.35
N MET A 9 -4.78 -23.62 7.33
CA MET A 9 -3.97 -22.70 8.15
C MET A 9 -3.40 -21.59 7.28
N ILE A 10 -3.47 -20.36 7.77
CA ILE A 10 -2.85 -19.19 7.15
C ILE A 10 -1.62 -18.84 7.97
N VAL A 11 -0.50 -18.60 7.31
CA VAL A 11 0.74 -18.16 7.96
C VAL A 11 1.07 -16.76 7.48
N LYS A 12 1.28 -15.86 8.43
CA LYS A 12 1.70 -14.48 8.19
C LYS A 12 3.05 -14.26 8.83
N LEU A 13 3.92 -13.58 8.10
CA LEU A 13 5.13 -12.99 8.63
C LEU A 13 4.87 -11.50 8.84
N ILE A 14 5.08 -11.05 10.06
CA ILE A 14 5.02 -9.65 10.45
C ILE A 14 6.45 -9.24 10.82
N SER A 15 6.93 -8.15 10.23
CA SER A 15 8.28 -7.64 10.44
C SER A 15 8.27 -6.12 10.56
N ASP A 16 9.43 -5.54 10.86
CA ASP A 16 9.59 -4.08 10.99
C ASP A 16 8.66 -3.53 12.09
N TYR A 17 8.63 -4.19 13.25
CA TYR A 17 7.77 -3.85 14.39
C TYR A 17 6.28 -3.68 14.03
N GLY A 18 5.75 -4.56 13.17
CA GLY A 18 4.34 -4.53 12.76
C GLY A 18 4.06 -3.70 11.52
N HIS A 19 5.04 -3.03 10.93
CA HIS A 19 4.83 -2.16 9.76
C HIS A 19 4.69 -2.95 8.46
N ARG A 20 5.18 -4.20 8.41
CA ARG A 20 5.11 -5.06 7.24
C ARG A 20 4.45 -6.37 7.58
N GLU A 21 3.32 -6.65 6.95
CA GLU A 21 2.65 -7.94 7.00
C GLU A 21 2.71 -8.61 5.63
N LYS A 22 3.10 -9.88 5.60
CA LYS A 22 3.14 -10.70 4.39
C LYS A 22 2.50 -12.06 4.68
N ILE A 23 1.48 -12.41 3.91
CA ILE A 23 0.93 -13.77 3.90
C ILE A 23 1.93 -14.68 3.18
N ILE A 24 2.46 -15.67 3.91
CA ILE A 24 3.41 -16.65 3.38
C ILE A 24 2.67 -17.81 2.72
N SER A 25 1.63 -18.33 3.38
CA SER A 25 0.78 -19.39 2.84
C SER A 25 -0.66 -19.26 3.36
N ARG A 26 -1.63 -19.70 2.56
CA ARG A 26 -3.06 -19.75 2.93
C ARG A 26 -3.56 -21.18 3.21
N ASN A 27 -2.67 -22.16 3.03
CA ASN A 27 -2.92 -23.56 3.32
C ASN A 27 -1.63 -24.19 3.83
N ALA A 28 -1.10 -23.61 4.90
CA ALA A 28 0.18 -23.98 5.46
C ALA A 28 0.10 -25.32 6.17
N GLU A 29 1.10 -26.16 5.92
CA GLU A 29 1.39 -27.34 6.72
C GLU A 29 2.42 -27.00 7.81
N PHE A 30 2.59 -27.91 8.76
CA PHE A 30 3.59 -27.75 9.83
C PHE A 30 4.99 -27.50 9.25
N VAL A 31 5.35 -28.23 8.18
CA VAL A 31 6.67 -28.11 7.52
C VAL A 31 6.90 -26.70 6.99
N ASP A 32 5.90 -26.05 6.39
CA ASP A 32 6.02 -24.69 5.86
C ASP A 32 6.40 -23.67 6.95
N VAL A 33 5.80 -23.81 8.14
CA VAL A 33 6.08 -22.92 9.28
C VAL A 33 7.50 -23.16 9.80
N ILE A 34 7.94 -24.42 9.84
CA ILE A 34 9.29 -24.75 10.29
C ILE A 34 10.34 -24.23 9.31
N GLU A 35 10.12 -24.40 8.01
CA GLU A 35 11.00 -23.85 6.98
C GLU A 35 11.07 -22.32 7.08
N LEU A 36 9.93 -21.65 7.31
CA LEU A 36 9.92 -20.21 7.54
C LEU A 36 10.75 -19.83 8.77
N ILE A 37 10.57 -20.51 9.90
CA ILE A 37 11.34 -20.26 11.13
C ILE A 37 12.84 -20.44 10.87
N ASP A 38 13.24 -21.44 10.10
CA ASP A 38 14.64 -21.75 9.80
C ASP A 38 15.30 -20.77 8.82
N GLN A 39 14.52 -20.10 7.98
CA GLN A 39 15.02 -19.14 7.00
C GLN A 39 15.20 -17.72 7.55
N LEU A 40 14.59 -17.39 8.69
CA LEU A 40 14.66 -16.05 9.27
C LEU A 40 15.95 -15.83 10.07
N ASP A 41 16.52 -14.64 9.94
CA ASP A 41 17.66 -14.20 10.75
C ASP A 41 17.18 -13.63 12.10
N TRP A 42 16.94 -14.50 13.07
CA TRP A 42 16.41 -14.14 14.40
C TRP A 42 17.29 -13.23 15.25
N ASN A 43 18.41 -12.71 14.73
CA ASN A 43 19.05 -11.53 15.30
C ASN A 43 18.17 -10.28 15.15
N PHE A 44 17.25 -10.27 14.18
CA PHE A 44 16.22 -9.25 14.02
C PHE A 44 14.89 -9.68 14.65
N PHE A 45 14.06 -8.68 14.98
CA PHE A 45 12.72 -8.91 15.47
C PHE A 45 11.77 -9.36 14.34
N TYR A 46 11.12 -10.49 14.53
CA TYR A 46 10.06 -11.01 13.67
C TYR A 46 8.86 -11.47 14.50
N GLN A 47 7.68 -11.46 13.89
CA GLN A 47 6.52 -12.18 14.39
C GLN A 47 5.95 -13.08 13.31
N ILE A 48 5.56 -14.30 13.71
CA ILE A 48 4.93 -15.29 12.85
C ILE A 48 3.57 -15.62 13.46
N GLU A 49 2.50 -15.32 12.73
CA GLU A 49 1.14 -15.71 13.10
C GLU A 49 0.72 -16.93 12.28
N VAL A 50 0.31 -18.00 12.96
CA VAL A 50 -0.31 -19.19 12.38
C VAL A 50 -1.77 -19.20 12.78
N GLN A 51 -2.65 -19.02 11.80
CA GLN A 51 -4.07 -18.80 11.98
C GLN A 51 -4.88 -19.98 11.44
N LYS A 52 -5.67 -20.65 12.30
CA LYS A 52 -6.68 -21.64 11.89
C LYS A 52 -7.98 -20.97 11.46
N ASP A 53 -8.37 -19.92 12.17
CA ASP A 53 -9.48 -19.03 11.86
C ASP A 53 -9.36 -17.71 12.64
N LYS A 54 -10.38 -16.85 12.57
CA LYS A 54 -10.36 -15.52 13.20
C LYS A 54 -10.10 -15.57 14.71
N ASP A 55 -10.59 -16.61 15.38
CA ASP A 55 -10.64 -16.71 16.85
C ASP A 55 -9.62 -17.73 17.38
N ASN A 56 -8.94 -18.45 16.49
CA ASN A 56 -7.98 -19.49 16.80
C ASN A 56 -6.68 -19.29 16.03
N TRP A 57 -5.67 -18.78 16.71
CA TRP A 57 -4.35 -18.49 16.14
C TRP A 57 -3.27 -18.60 17.20
N ILE A 58 -2.02 -18.79 16.76
CA ILE A 58 -0.83 -18.68 17.59
C ILE A 58 0.12 -17.69 16.94
N GLU A 59 0.67 -16.78 17.73
CA GLU A 59 1.68 -15.84 17.32
C GLU A 59 2.95 -16.11 18.10
N ILE A 60 4.07 -16.14 17.39
CA ILE A 60 5.40 -16.19 17.97
C ILE A 60 6.14 -14.95 17.53
N GLY A 61 6.62 -14.17 18.49
CA GLY A 61 7.37 -12.95 18.23
C GLY A 61 8.68 -12.94 18.98
N GLY A 62 9.66 -12.18 18.47
CA GLY A 62 10.86 -11.88 19.24
C GLY A 62 12.15 -11.82 18.43
N SER A 63 13.25 -11.74 19.17
CA SER A 63 14.62 -11.83 18.67
C SER A 63 15.49 -12.63 19.65
N LEU A 64 16.53 -13.30 19.15
CA LEU A 64 17.52 -13.98 19.97
C LEU A 64 18.49 -13.01 20.67
N PHE A 65 18.62 -11.79 20.15
CA PHE A 65 19.64 -10.84 20.59
C PHE A 65 19.16 -9.86 21.67
N GLU A 66 17.95 -9.33 21.56
CA GLU A 66 17.47 -8.26 22.47
C GLU A 66 16.25 -8.67 23.29
N ASP A 67 15.16 -9.04 22.61
CA ASP A 67 13.82 -9.08 23.22
C ASP A 67 13.47 -10.45 23.81
N GLY A 68 14.20 -11.50 23.42
CA GLY A 68 13.81 -12.89 23.67
C GLY A 68 12.57 -13.26 22.86
N PHE A 69 12.03 -14.45 23.11
CA PHE A 69 10.79 -14.91 22.45
C PHE A 69 9.56 -14.71 23.33
N ALA A 70 8.45 -14.41 22.68
CA ALA A 70 7.12 -14.42 23.24
C ALA A 70 6.20 -15.29 22.38
N VAL A 71 5.24 -15.94 23.03
CA VAL A 71 4.22 -16.71 22.34
C VAL A 71 2.85 -16.32 22.87
N ILE A 72 1.97 -15.94 21.96
CA ILE A 72 0.59 -15.57 22.23
C ILE A 72 -0.29 -16.61 21.54
N LEU A 73 -1.26 -17.13 22.28
CA LEU A 73 -2.25 -18.05 21.76
C LEU A 73 -3.63 -17.42 21.92
N SER A 74 -4.41 -17.40 20.85
CA SER A 74 -5.86 -17.21 20.92
C SER A 74 -6.60 -18.51 20.67
N LYS A 75 -7.53 -18.83 21.57
CA LYS A 75 -8.45 -19.97 21.44
C LYS A 75 -9.86 -19.51 21.76
N ASP A 76 -10.77 -19.74 20.82
CA ASP A 76 -12.18 -19.33 20.94
C ASP A 76 -12.30 -17.83 21.30
N GLY A 77 -11.41 -17.00 20.73
CA GLY A 77 -11.36 -15.56 20.93
C GLY A 77 -10.63 -15.11 22.20
N ASN A 78 -10.24 -16.05 23.07
CA ASN A 78 -9.54 -15.76 24.32
C ASN A 78 -8.03 -15.88 24.12
N SER A 79 -7.32 -14.76 24.28
CA SER A 79 -5.88 -14.70 24.12
C SER A 79 -5.14 -14.87 25.45
N SER A 80 -4.07 -15.65 25.42
CA SER A 80 -3.18 -15.92 26.55
C SER A 80 -1.72 -15.88 26.10
N VAL A 81 -0.84 -15.41 26.97
CA VAL A 81 0.61 -15.39 26.73
C VAL A 81 1.23 -16.55 27.51
N LEU A 82 2.23 -17.19 26.93
CA LEU A 82 3.04 -18.20 27.63
C LEU A 82 3.83 -17.54 28.76
N GLU A 83 3.68 -18.04 29.99
CA GLU A 83 4.34 -17.47 31.17
C GLU A 83 5.86 -17.59 31.09
N LYS A 84 6.35 -18.79 30.72
CA LYS A 84 7.75 -19.00 30.43
C LYS A 84 8.01 -18.77 28.95
N SER A 85 8.71 -17.68 28.64
CA SER A 85 9.23 -17.39 27.31
C SER A 85 10.11 -18.53 26.78
N PRO A 86 9.97 -18.91 25.49
CA PRO A 86 10.91 -19.83 24.88
C PRO A 86 12.32 -19.24 24.87
N GLU A 87 13.31 -20.08 25.15
CA GLU A 87 14.72 -19.68 25.23
C GLU A 87 15.45 -19.87 23.88
N ASN A 88 14.89 -20.65 22.97
CA ASN A 88 15.52 -21.01 21.70
C ASN A 88 14.50 -21.48 20.66
N LEU A 89 14.94 -21.52 19.40
CA LEU A 89 14.12 -21.96 18.27
C LEU A 89 13.62 -23.40 18.40
N LYS A 90 14.35 -24.29 19.11
CA LYS A 90 13.88 -25.67 19.32
C LYS A 90 12.60 -25.71 20.15
N GLN A 91 12.49 -24.86 21.18
CA GLN A 91 11.26 -24.73 21.98
C GLN A 91 10.11 -24.11 21.15
N ILE A 92 10.41 -23.09 20.35
CA ILE A 92 9.45 -22.46 19.42
C ILE A 92 8.83 -23.50 18.47
N LYS A 93 9.67 -24.30 17.81
CA LYS A 93 9.23 -25.36 16.89
C LYS A 93 8.38 -26.42 17.57
N ALA A 94 8.72 -26.78 18.81
CA ALA A 94 7.93 -27.73 19.60
C ALA A 94 6.53 -27.17 19.93
N ILE A 95 6.44 -25.89 20.27
CA ILE A 95 5.15 -25.22 20.53
C ILE A 95 4.29 -25.17 19.27
N ILE A 96 4.87 -24.81 18.11
CA ILE A 96 4.15 -24.85 16.82
C ILE A 96 3.63 -26.24 16.52
N ARG A 97 4.46 -27.28 16.72
CA ARG A 97 4.03 -28.67 16.47
C ARG A 97 2.77 -29.02 17.25
N LEU A 98 2.79 -28.74 18.55
CA LEU A 98 1.67 -29.02 19.44
C LEU A 98 0.43 -28.18 19.07
N TYR A 99 0.60 -26.98 18.53
CA TYR A 99 -0.52 -26.20 17.97
C TYR A 99 -1.16 -26.88 16.76
N PHE A 100 -0.36 -27.45 15.87
CA PHE A 100 -0.84 -28.21 14.72
C PHE A 100 -1.54 -29.51 15.11
N GLU A 101 -1.01 -30.23 16.10
CA GLU A 101 -1.56 -31.49 16.61
C GLU A 101 -2.86 -31.28 17.43
N GLY A 102 -3.13 -30.04 17.86
CA GLY A 102 -4.32 -29.70 18.65
C GLY A 102 -4.18 -30.02 20.14
N GLU A 103 -3.01 -30.46 20.56
CA GLU A 103 -2.66 -30.84 21.94
C GLU A 103 -2.29 -29.64 22.82
N LEU A 104 -2.62 -28.43 22.39
CA LEU A 104 -2.20 -27.23 23.11
C LEU A 104 -2.85 -27.06 24.49
N SER A 105 -3.96 -27.75 24.76
CA SER A 105 -4.48 -27.90 26.12
C SER A 105 -3.51 -28.62 27.05
N GLU A 106 -2.72 -29.57 26.52
CA GLU A 106 -1.68 -30.27 27.29
C GLU A 106 -0.44 -29.40 27.50
N ILE A 107 -0.21 -28.40 26.64
CA ILE A 107 0.80 -27.37 26.85
C ILE A 107 0.48 -26.48 28.05
N LYS A 108 -0.79 -26.10 28.26
CA LYS A 108 -1.19 -25.28 29.41
C LYS A 108 -0.76 -25.91 30.74
N ASP A 109 -0.90 -27.24 30.83
CA ASP A 109 -0.54 -28.01 32.02
C ASP A 109 0.97 -28.27 32.13
N ARG A 110 1.70 -28.34 31.01
CA ARG A 110 3.17 -28.57 31.00
C ARG A 110 4.04 -27.31 31.04
N LEU A 111 3.54 -26.17 30.58
CA LEU A 111 4.28 -24.90 30.49
C LEU A 111 3.85 -23.85 31.52
N GLN A 112 3.08 -24.24 32.55
CA GLN A 112 2.63 -23.36 33.63
C GLN A 112 2.07 -22.04 33.09
N ILE A 113 0.95 -22.06 32.37
CA ILE A 113 0.35 -20.83 31.85
C ILE A 113 -0.51 -20.20 32.94
N LYS A 114 -0.02 -19.17 33.64
CA LYS A 114 -0.88 -18.33 34.48
C LYS A 114 -1.87 -17.57 33.60
N HIS A 115 -3.15 -17.80 33.85
CA HIS A 115 -4.23 -16.96 33.30
C HIS A 115 -3.95 -15.51 33.71
N ASN A 116 -3.71 -14.65 32.72
CA ASN A 116 -3.46 -13.23 32.95
C ASN A 116 -4.76 -12.44 32.73
N PRO A 117 -5.52 -12.13 33.79
CA PRO A 117 -6.75 -11.34 33.69
C PRO A 117 -6.50 -9.88 33.25
N ASP A 118 -5.25 -9.41 33.22
CA ASP A 118 -4.94 -8.05 32.73
C ASP A 118 -4.90 -7.96 31.19
N ILE A 119 -4.81 -9.09 30.47
CA ILE A 119 -5.02 -9.11 29.00
C ILE A 119 -6.52 -9.06 28.67
N GLU A 120 -7.36 -9.63 29.53
CA GLU A 120 -8.80 -9.36 29.51
C GLU A 120 -9.08 -7.88 29.79
N ARG A 121 -8.32 -7.17 30.64
CA ARG A 121 -8.56 -5.74 30.89
C ARG A 121 -8.36 -4.82 29.69
N LYS A 122 -7.56 -5.13 28.67
CA LYS A 122 -7.50 -4.30 27.45
C LYS A 122 -8.62 -4.58 26.45
N SER A 123 -9.28 -5.74 26.53
CA SER A 123 -10.44 -6.07 25.69
C SER A 123 -11.78 -5.92 26.43
N PHE A 124 -11.78 -5.87 27.77
CA PHE A 124 -12.96 -5.84 28.65
C PHE A 124 -13.12 -4.53 29.44
N LEU A 125 -12.14 -3.60 29.48
CA LEU A 125 -12.37 -2.22 29.96
C LEU A 125 -13.04 -1.32 28.91
N ARG A 126 -13.77 -1.94 27.97
CA ARG A 126 -14.75 -1.30 27.11
C ARG A 126 -16.16 -1.61 27.62
N ASP A 127 -16.38 -1.60 28.92
CA ASP A 127 -17.68 -1.30 29.53
C ASP A 127 -17.54 -1.21 31.06
N SER A 128 -17.45 0.01 31.57
CA SER A 128 -18.18 0.51 32.76
C SER A 128 -17.39 1.62 33.48
N LYS A 129 -17.92 2.83 33.29
CA LYS A 129 -17.80 4.04 34.15
C LYS A 129 -16.48 4.79 34.25
N LEU A 130 -15.30 4.25 33.92
CA LEU A 130 -14.08 5.08 33.79
C LEU A 130 -13.97 5.80 32.43
N GLY A 131 -14.62 5.26 31.40
CA GLY A 131 -14.64 5.82 30.05
C GLY A 131 -15.44 7.12 29.89
N ALA A 132 -16.30 7.50 30.84
CA ALA A 132 -17.08 8.73 30.72
C ALA A 132 -16.25 10.00 30.97
N TYR A 133 -15.30 9.95 31.93
CA TYR A 133 -14.44 11.10 32.25
C TYR A 133 -13.21 11.19 31.33
N PHE A 134 -12.66 10.05 30.92
CA PHE A 134 -11.57 10.04 29.93
C PHE A 134 -12.05 10.34 28.51
N SER A 135 -13.27 9.95 28.11
CA SER A 135 -13.78 10.27 26.78
C SER A 135 -14.11 11.76 26.63
N LEU A 136 -14.70 12.43 27.63
CA LEU A 136 -15.06 13.85 27.48
C LEU A 136 -13.83 14.75 27.42
N GLY A 137 -12.85 14.53 28.31
CA GLY A 137 -11.59 15.29 28.29
C GLY A 137 -10.78 15.04 27.02
N PHE A 138 -10.68 13.78 26.59
CA PHE A 138 -9.99 13.42 25.35
C PHE A 138 -10.73 13.90 24.09
N LEU A 139 -12.07 13.90 24.08
CA LEU A 139 -12.88 14.45 22.99
C LEU A 139 -12.77 15.98 22.92
N LEU A 140 -12.67 16.67 24.05
CA LEU A 140 -12.41 18.11 24.07
C LEU A 140 -11.00 18.43 23.56
N ILE A 141 -10.00 17.63 23.92
CA ILE A 141 -8.63 17.75 23.39
C ILE A 141 -8.60 17.46 21.89
N LEU A 142 -9.23 16.37 21.43
CA LEU A 142 -9.34 16.06 20.00
C LEU A 142 -10.13 17.13 19.25
N GLY A 143 -11.20 17.66 19.83
CA GLY A 143 -11.98 18.76 19.28
C GLY A 143 -11.15 20.04 19.16
N ALA A 144 -10.37 20.38 20.19
CA ALA A 144 -9.46 21.52 20.16
C ALA A 144 -8.34 21.33 19.12
N ILE A 145 -7.74 20.14 19.04
CA ILE A 145 -6.76 19.79 18.00
C ILE A 145 -7.41 19.87 16.62
N PHE A 146 -8.62 19.38 16.45
CA PHE A 146 -9.36 19.42 15.18
C PHE A 146 -9.69 20.87 14.77
N ILE A 147 -10.10 21.73 15.72
CA ILE A 147 -10.34 23.17 15.47
C ILE A 147 -9.02 23.89 15.15
N LEU A 148 -7.92 23.55 15.81
CA LEU A 148 -6.59 24.11 15.50
C LEU A 148 -6.09 23.64 14.13
N ILE A 149 -6.30 22.38 13.77
CA ILE A 149 -6.05 21.85 12.43
C ILE A 149 -6.93 22.58 11.41
N LEU A 150 -8.24 22.73 11.67
CA LEU A 150 -9.16 23.44 10.79
C LEU A 150 -8.79 24.92 10.60
N GLY A 151 -8.37 25.60 11.66
CA GLY A 151 -7.93 26.99 11.63
C GLY A 151 -6.57 27.16 10.96
N HIS A 152 -5.64 26.21 11.16
CA HIS A 152 -4.32 26.22 10.52
C HIS A 152 -4.40 25.82 9.05
N PHE A 153 -5.28 24.88 8.72
CA PHE A 153 -5.64 24.46 7.36
C PHE A 153 -6.92 25.15 6.88
N GLY A 154 -7.07 26.46 7.15
CA GLY A 154 -8.20 27.32 6.74
C GLY A 154 -8.47 27.42 5.21
N ASN A 155 -8.14 26.37 4.47
CA ASN A 155 -8.55 26.08 3.11
C ASN A 155 -9.04 24.61 3.03
N LEU A 156 -10.09 24.29 3.81
CA LEU A 156 -10.80 23.00 3.84
C LEU A 156 -11.28 22.50 2.47
N ASN A 157 -11.33 23.38 1.46
CA ASN A 157 -11.61 23.04 0.07
C ASN A 157 -10.68 21.93 -0.43
N GLY A 158 -9.45 21.80 0.07
CA GLY A 158 -8.51 20.76 -0.40
C GLY A 158 -8.81 19.32 0.04
N ILE A 159 -9.43 19.13 1.23
CA ILE A 159 -9.58 17.78 1.82
C ILE A 159 -10.91 17.13 1.40
N LEU A 160 -12.01 17.89 1.33
CA LEU A 160 -13.29 17.41 0.78
C LEU A 160 -13.20 17.06 -0.72
N MET A 161 -12.26 17.67 -1.44
CA MET A 161 -12.04 17.43 -2.87
C MET A 161 -11.48 16.03 -3.21
N LYS A 162 -10.90 15.29 -2.24
CA LYS A 162 -10.35 13.94 -2.49
C LYS A 162 -11.39 12.82 -2.61
N PHE A 163 -12.66 13.09 -2.29
CA PHE A 163 -13.74 12.11 -2.42
C PHE A 163 -14.62 12.33 -3.66
N SER A 164 -14.28 13.27 -4.54
CA SER A 164 -14.99 13.45 -5.80
C SER A 164 -14.67 12.28 -6.74
N LYS A 165 -15.71 11.65 -7.30
CA LYS A 165 -15.56 10.59 -8.30
C LYS A 165 -14.81 11.15 -9.51
N THR A 166 -13.71 10.50 -9.90
CA THR A 166 -12.93 10.86 -11.09
C THR A 166 -13.18 9.86 -12.23
N ASP A 167 -12.96 10.31 -13.45
CA ASP A 167 -12.97 9.48 -14.66
C ASP A 167 -11.91 9.97 -15.66
N TYR A 168 -11.73 9.25 -16.76
CA TYR A 168 -10.69 9.51 -17.75
C TYR A 168 -11.25 9.88 -19.11
N ALA A 169 -10.65 10.89 -19.74
CA ALA A 169 -10.96 11.28 -21.10
C ALA A 169 -9.71 11.26 -21.99
N ARG A 170 -9.93 11.03 -23.28
CA ARG A 170 -8.93 11.30 -24.32
C ARG A 170 -9.07 12.75 -24.75
N ALA A 171 -8.00 13.51 -24.58
CA ALA A 171 -7.94 14.91 -24.96
C ALA A 171 -7.07 15.09 -26.20
N GLU A 172 -7.49 15.95 -27.11
CA GLU A 172 -6.72 16.44 -28.25
C GLU A 172 -5.89 17.65 -27.83
N VAL A 173 -4.64 17.69 -28.25
CA VAL A 173 -3.74 18.82 -28.02
C VAL A 173 -3.99 19.89 -29.08
N ILE A 174 -4.44 21.06 -28.64
CA ILE A 174 -4.70 22.21 -29.52
C ILE A 174 -3.42 23.05 -29.69
N ASN A 175 -2.71 23.27 -28.60
CA ASN A 175 -1.56 24.17 -28.58
C ASN A 175 -0.55 23.76 -27.51
N GLU A 176 0.72 24.06 -27.76
CA GLU A 176 1.83 23.82 -26.84
C GLU A 176 2.63 25.10 -26.65
N GLN A 177 2.89 25.45 -25.39
CA GLN A 177 3.79 26.56 -25.04
C GLN A 177 4.82 26.12 -24.01
N LEU A 178 6.03 26.64 -24.12
CA LEU A 178 7.11 26.42 -23.17
C LEU A 178 7.32 27.70 -22.36
N ILE A 179 7.19 27.61 -21.03
CA ILE A 179 7.31 28.75 -20.12
C ILE A 179 8.46 28.53 -19.14
N LEU A 180 9.28 29.56 -18.92
CA LEU A 180 10.35 29.53 -17.93
C LEU A 180 9.79 29.68 -16.50
N ARG A 181 10.02 28.69 -15.63
CA ARG A 181 9.53 28.65 -14.25
C ARG A 181 10.70 28.62 -13.27
N LYS A 182 11.32 29.79 -13.06
CA LYS A 182 12.48 30.07 -12.18
C LYS A 182 13.78 29.32 -12.53
N GLY A 183 14.86 30.09 -12.70
CA GLY A 183 16.18 29.56 -13.05
C GLY A 183 16.20 29.03 -14.48
N THR A 184 16.72 27.81 -14.66
CA THR A 184 16.83 27.11 -15.97
C THR A 184 15.68 26.12 -16.23
N HIS A 185 14.64 26.12 -15.40
CA HIS A 185 13.55 25.16 -15.49
C HIS A 185 12.48 25.65 -16.46
N TYR A 186 12.21 24.85 -17.49
CA TYR A 186 11.11 25.07 -18.41
C TYR A 186 9.95 24.13 -18.09
N VAL A 187 8.74 24.69 -18.14
CA VAL A 187 7.49 23.96 -18.00
C VAL A 187 6.76 24.02 -19.32
N LYS A 188 6.36 22.86 -19.83
CA LYS A 188 5.50 22.78 -21.01
C LYS A 188 4.04 22.82 -20.57
N ILE A 189 3.31 23.84 -21.03
CA ILE A 189 1.86 23.96 -20.84
C ILE A 189 1.19 23.59 -22.16
N VAL A 190 0.22 22.71 -22.08
CA VAL A 190 -0.53 22.22 -23.22
C VAL A 190 -1.98 22.63 -23.07
N GLU A 191 -2.53 23.24 -24.11
CA GLU A 191 -3.95 23.50 -24.23
C GLU A 191 -4.63 22.31 -24.90
N ILE A 192 -5.70 21.82 -24.30
CA ILE A 192 -6.34 20.59 -24.69
C ILE A 192 -7.85 20.76 -24.84
N LYS A 193 -8.45 19.87 -25.63
CA LYS A 193 -9.90 19.75 -25.82
C LYS A 193 -10.32 18.29 -25.67
N TYR A 194 -11.44 18.03 -25.00
CA TYR A 194 -11.93 16.67 -24.77
C TYR A 194 -13.45 16.65 -24.69
N LEU A 195 -14.03 15.46 -24.92
CA LEU A 195 -15.46 15.24 -24.95
C LEU A 195 -15.89 14.43 -23.73
N VAL A 196 -16.91 14.88 -23.01
CA VAL A 196 -17.56 14.17 -21.89
C VAL A 196 -19.06 14.30 -22.09
N ASN A 197 -19.79 13.18 -22.20
CA ASN A 197 -21.24 13.16 -22.38
C ASN A 197 -21.73 14.09 -23.51
N GLU A 198 -21.06 14.03 -24.67
CA GLU A 198 -21.36 14.87 -25.86
C GLU A 198 -21.07 16.38 -25.71
N GLU A 199 -20.64 16.82 -24.53
CA GLU A 199 -20.18 18.17 -24.28
C GLU A 199 -18.67 18.29 -24.43
N THR A 200 -18.25 19.43 -24.97
CA THR A 200 -16.84 19.73 -25.24
C THR A 200 -16.26 20.62 -24.15
N TYR A 201 -15.16 20.18 -23.58
CA TYR A 201 -14.42 20.89 -22.56
C TYR A 201 -13.03 21.25 -23.06
N SER A 202 -12.48 22.35 -22.55
CA SER A 202 -11.11 22.79 -22.86
C SER A 202 -10.39 23.21 -21.59
N GLY A 203 -9.08 22.97 -21.53
CA GLY A 203 -8.27 23.33 -20.38
C GLY A 203 -6.80 23.45 -20.71
N LYS A 204 -6.03 23.97 -19.75
CA LYS A 204 -4.57 24.06 -19.83
C LYS A 204 -3.95 23.18 -18.76
N ILE A 205 -3.06 22.29 -19.16
CA ILE A 205 -2.39 21.36 -18.25
C ILE A 205 -0.87 21.50 -18.34
N ASN A 206 -0.22 21.31 -17.19
CA ASN A 206 1.22 21.17 -17.11
C ASN A 206 1.57 19.70 -17.29
N VAL A 207 2.30 19.37 -18.35
CA VAL A 207 2.69 17.99 -18.69
C VAL A 207 4.09 17.59 -18.19
N GLY A 208 4.70 18.41 -17.33
CA GLY A 208 5.94 18.10 -16.62
C GLY A 208 7.07 19.14 -16.78
N ILE A 209 8.12 18.94 -15.99
CA ILE A 209 9.37 19.72 -16.03
C ILE A 209 10.25 19.13 -17.13
N ASN A 210 10.50 19.89 -18.20
CA ASN A 210 11.26 19.36 -19.33
C ASN A 210 12.77 19.46 -19.02
N ARG A 211 13.43 18.31 -18.85
CA ARG A 211 14.79 18.15 -19.36
C ARG A 211 14.62 17.85 -20.85
N THR A 212 14.62 18.90 -21.68
CA THR A 212 14.68 18.90 -23.14
C THR A 212 14.52 17.52 -23.81
N GLY A 213 13.28 17.06 -24.05
CA GLY A 213 13.08 15.86 -24.88
C GLY A 213 11.71 15.18 -24.83
N ILE A 214 10.79 15.58 -23.95
CA ILE A 214 9.46 14.94 -23.92
C ILE A 214 8.56 15.56 -24.99
N GLU A 215 8.39 14.82 -26.09
CA GLU A 215 7.34 15.07 -27.08
C GLU A 215 5.96 14.77 -26.48
N VAL A 216 5.11 15.78 -26.58
CA VAL A 216 3.67 15.68 -26.30
C VAL A 216 3.06 15.16 -27.61
N GLY A 217 2.36 14.03 -27.54
CA GLY A 217 1.66 13.52 -28.72
C GLY A 217 0.38 14.31 -28.95
N ASP A 218 -0.22 14.17 -30.14
CA ASP A 218 -1.48 14.82 -30.53
C ASP A 218 -2.64 14.56 -29.55
N HIS A 219 -2.57 13.49 -28.75
CA HIS A 219 -3.59 13.15 -27.78
C HIS A 219 -3.01 12.76 -26.41
N LEU A 220 -3.73 13.12 -25.36
CA LEU A 220 -3.38 12.86 -23.96
C LEU A 220 -4.51 12.12 -23.24
N LYS A 221 -4.13 11.31 -22.25
CA LYS A 221 -5.05 10.75 -21.26
C LYS A 221 -5.08 11.70 -20.06
N ILE A 222 -6.25 12.25 -19.80
CA ILE A 222 -6.49 13.15 -18.67
C ILE A 222 -7.47 12.53 -17.68
N GLU A 223 -7.34 12.92 -16.43
CA GLU A 223 -8.31 12.66 -15.38
C GLU A 223 -9.12 13.93 -15.10
N TYR A 224 -10.43 13.79 -15.00
CA TYR A 224 -11.37 14.88 -14.68
C TYR A 224 -12.32 14.45 -13.57
N ARG A 225 -12.98 15.43 -12.93
CA ARG A 225 -14.00 15.13 -11.91
C ARG A 225 -15.37 14.98 -12.54
N VAL A 226 -16.08 13.92 -12.20
CA VAL A 226 -17.42 13.66 -12.76
C VAL A 226 -18.41 14.79 -12.41
N SER A 227 -18.28 15.39 -11.21
CA SER A 227 -19.15 16.47 -10.76
C SER A 227 -18.83 17.85 -11.35
N ASN A 228 -17.62 18.03 -11.89
CA ASN A 228 -17.18 19.23 -12.59
C ASN A 228 -16.10 18.80 -13.60
N PRO A 229 -16.45 18.64 -14.89
CA PRO A 229 -15.55 18.03 -15.86
C PRO A 229 -14.30 18.83 -16.17
N GLU A 230 -14.00 19.94 -15.48
CA GLU A 230 -12.70 20.60 -15.51
C GLU A 230 -11.55 19.64 -15.23
N VAL A 231 -10.46 19.83 -15.97
CA VAL A 231 -9.31 18.93 -15.93
C VAL A 231 -8.69 18.93 -14.54
N TYR A 232 -8.62 17.75 -13.93
CA TYR A 232 -8.01 17.57 -12.62
C TYR A 232 -6.51 17.33 -12.74
N GLN A 233 -6.10 16.41 -13.60
CA GLN A 233 -4.69 16.05 -13.77
C GLN A 233 -4.37 15.38 -15.12
N TYR A 234 -3.13 15.56 -15.59
CA TYR A 234 -2.55 14.79 -16.69
C TYR A 234 -2.01 13.43 -16.21
N ILE A 235 -2.37 12.35 -16.90
CA ILE A 235 -2.04 10.98 -16.49
C ILE A 235 -1.08 10.28 -17.46
N GLY A 236 -1.13 10.61 -18.76
CA GLY A 236 -0.23 9.99 -19.74
C GLY A 236 -0.49 10.41 -21.18
N LYS A 237 0.38 9.98 -22.10
CA LYS A 237 0.31 10.33 -23.52
C LYS A 237 -0.18 9.16 -24.38
N TYR A 238 -0.95 9.48 -25.42
CA TYR A 238 -1.18 8.56 -26.53
C TYR A 238 -0.17 8.89 -27.61
N VAL A 239 0.76 7.97 -27.88
CA VAL A 239 1.70 8.12 -28.99
C VAL A 239 0.92 7.90 -30.28
N LYS A 240 0.87 8.90 -31.15
CA LYS A 240 0.35 8.73 -32.50
C LYS A 240 1.21 7.67 -33.20
N GLN A 241 0.59 6.57 -33.64
CA GLN A 241 1.20 5.77 -34.70
C GLN A 241 1.31 6.68 -35.91
N VAL A 242 2.50 7.27 -36.10
CA VAL A 242 2.84 7.90 -37.37
C VAL A 242 2.66 6.77 -38.39
N LYS A 243 1.73 6.93 -39.34
CA LYS A 243 1.70 6.08 -40.53
C LYS A 243 3.12 6.14 -41.08
N SER A 244 3.84 5.03 -40.96
CA SER A 244 5.19 4.90 -41.46
C SER A 244 5.12 5.29 -42.94
N TYR A 245 5.63 6.47 -43.28
CA TYR A 245 5.89 6.77 -44.69
C TYR A 245 6.86 5.68 -45.15
N PRO A 246 6.57 4.96 -46.25
CA PRO A 246 7.44 3.89 -46.70
C PRO A 246 8.83 4.49 -46.91
N ARG A 247 9.76 3.98 -46.12
CA ARG A 247 11.16 4.38 -46.06
C ARG A 247 11.87 3.84 -47.30
N ASN A 248 11.50 4.32 -48.49
CA ASN A 248 12.18 3.98 -49.73
C ASN A 248 13.10 5.14 -50.15
N SER A 249 14.38 4.82 -50.06
CA SER A 249 15.58 5.65 -50.00
C SER A 249 16.04 6.25 -51.33
N ILE A 250 15.14 6.62 -52.24
CA ILE A 250 15.52 7.12 -53.57
C ILE A 250 15.10 8.59 -53.79
N GLU A 251 13.93 8.99 -53.33
CA GLU A 251 13.41 10.34 -53.57
C GLU A 251 14.06 11.41 -52.68
N ALA A 252 14.36 11.08 -51.42
CA ALA A 252 15.09 11.96 -50.51
C ALA A 252 16.56 12.18 -50.93
N LYS A 253 17.14 11.22 -51.68
CA LYS A 253 18.49 11.35 -52.24
C LYS A 253 18.47 12.27 -53.46
N ARG A 254 17.48 12.11 -54.36
CA ARG A 254 17.29 13.00 -55.52
C ARG A 254 17.03 14.45 -55.13
N LEU A 255 16.25 14.71 -54.09
CA LEU A 255 15.98 16.07 -53.62
C LEU A 255 17.24 16.76 -53.07
N LYS A 256 18.12 15.99 -52.41
CA LYS A 256 19.39 16.49 -51.87
C LYS A 256 20.41 16.76 -52.97
N ASP A 257 20.45 15.91 -54.00
CA ASP A 257 21.33 16.09 -55.15
C ASP A 257 20.88 17.28 -56.04
N SER A 258 19.56 17.52 -56.18
CA SER A 258 19.05 18.69 -56.91
C SER A 258 19.31 20.03 -56.21
N LEU A 259 19.41 20.04 -54.88
CA LEU A 259 19.70 21.25 -54.10
C LEU A 259 21.19 21.63 -54.13
N ASN A 260 22.09 20.66 -54.30
CA ASN A 260 23.53 20.90 -54.36
C ASN A 260 24.04 21.32 -55.75
N GLN A 261 23.24 21.21 -56.81
CA GLN A 261 23.62 21.66 -58.16
C GLN A 261 23.36 23.14 -58.43
N ASN A 262 22.64 23.84 -57.53
CA ASN A 262 22.24 25.24 -57.74
C ASN A 262 23.16 26.28 -57.08
N HIS A 263 24.31 25.87 -56.54
CA HIS A 263 25.34 26.80 -56.07
C HIS A 263 26.73 26.34 -56.50
N PRO A 264 27.19 26.69 -57.72
CA PRO A 264 28.61 26.77 -57.99
C PRO A 264 29.17 28.01 -57.29
N THR A 265 30.15 27.78 -56.42
CA THR A 265 31.17 28.79 -56.07
C THR A 265 31.91 29.27 -57.31
#